data_AF-A0A7G8HM19-F1
#
_entry.id   AF-A0A7G8HM19-F1
#
_cell.length_a   1.000
_cell.length_b   1.000
_cell.length_c   1.000
_cell.angle_alpha   90.00
_cell.angle_beta   90.00
_cell.angle_gamma   90.00
#
_symmetry.space_group_name_H-M   'P 1'
#
loop_
_entity.id
_entity.type
_entity.pdbx_description
1 polymer ?
#
loop_
_entity_poly.entity_id
_entity_poly.type
_entity_poly.pdbx_seq_one_letter_code
_entity_poly.pdbx_strand_id
1 'polypeptide(L)'
;MPRKSKRSHDDEQSQWREDAASLSYEESLQALDLLLTKLQDDSLPLAELQGSHQRAEIYLSRCEELLEEVEQSVALLNPDTLERESIDCPPRV
;
A
#
# COMPACT_ATOMS: atom_id res chain seq x y z
N MET A 1 22.61 26.90 -10.26
CA MET A 1 21.89 26.57 -9.00
C MET A 1 20.78 25.56 -9.32
N PRO A 2 20.94 24.25 -9.08
CA PRO A 2 19.99 23.23 -9.49
C PRO A 2 18.91 23.02 -8.39
N ARG A 3 17.71 23.56 -8.59
CA ARG A 3 16.52 23.25 -7.74
C ARG A 3 15.47 22.40 -8.47
N LYS A 4 15.71 22.04 -9.74
CA LYS A 4 14.72 21.36 -10.60
C LYS A 4 14.61 19.85 -10.39
N SER A 5 15.72 19.12 -10.10
CA SER A 5 15.68 17.65 -10.06
C SER A 5 14.94 17.07 -8.85
N LYS A 6 15.00 17.74 -7.70
CA LYS A 6 14.36 17.26 -6.46
C LYS A 6 12.83 17.28 -6.55
N ARG A 7 12.29 18.29 -7.23
CA ARG A 7 10.84 18.48 -7.41
C ARG A 7 10.22 17.37 -8.26
N SER A 8 10.89 17.00 -9.35
CA SER A 8 10.41 15.93 -10.24
C SER A 8 10.33 14.57 -9.54
N HIS A 9 11.29 14.26 -8.68
CA HIS A 9 11.29 12.99 -7.93
C HIS A 9 10.20 12.94 -6.84
N ASP A 10 9.93 14.07 -6.19
CA ASP A 10 8.81 14.19 -5.24
C ASP A 10 7.45 14.08 -5.98
N ASP A 11 7.35 14.60 -7.20
CA ASP A 11 6.17 14.50 -8.05
C ASP A 11 5.91 13.02 -8.48
N GLU A 12 6.96 12.29 -8.88
CA GLU A 12 6.88 10.86 -9.22
C GLU A 12 6.45 10.01 -8.01
N GLN A 13 7.03 10.28 -6.83
CA GLN A 13 6.67 9.57 -5.61
C GLN A 13 5.22 9.83 -5.20
N SER A 14 4.73 11.06 -5.40
CA SER A 14 3.34 11.43 -5.13
C SER A 14 2.39 10.67 -6.05
N GLN A 15 2.71 10.60 -7.35
CA GLN A 15 1.92 9.82 -8.31
C GLN A 15 1.85 8.34 -7.92
N TRP A 16 2.96 7.72 -7.51
CA TRP A 16 2.94 6.31 -7.10
C TRP A 16 2.09 6.06 -5.85
N ARG A 17 2.04 7.02 -4.92
CA ARG A 17 1.15 6.95 -3.76
C ARG A 17 -0.31 7.04 -4.16
N GLU A 18 -0.64 7.94 -5.09
CA GLU A 18 -2.00 8.05 -5.64
C GLU A 18 -2.41 6.76 -6.38
N ASP A 19 -1.50 6.23 -7.20
CA ASP A 19 -1.72 4.97 -7.90
C ASP A 19 -1.98 3.84 -6.89
N ALA A 20 -1.10 3.66 -5.91
CA ALA A 20 -1.23 2.62 -4.88
C ALA A 20 -2.52 2.74 -4.08
N ALA A 21 -2.93 3.96 -3.71
CA ALA A 21 -4.18 4.20 -2.99
C ALA A 21 -5.42 3.72 -3.77
N SER A 22 -5.35 3.70 -5.11
CA SER A 22 -6.45 3.23 -5.97
C SER A 22 -6.49 1.70 -6.16
N LEU A 23 -5.42 0.98 -5.78
CA LEU A 23 -5.31 -0.45 -5.99
C LEU A 23 -5.94 -1.27 -4.85
N SER A 24 -6.47 -2.43 -5.21
CA SER A 24 -6.78 -3.52 -4.29
C SER A 24 -5.52 -4.24 -3.80
N TYR A 25 -5.69 -5.16 -2.83
CA TYR A 25 -4.59 -5.94 -2.28
C TYR A 25 -3.88 -6.77 -3.37
N GLU A 26 -4.65 -7.52 -4.16
CA GLU A 26 -4.11 -8.37 -5.23
C GLU A 26 -3.37 -7.55 -6.30
N GLU A 27 -3.91 -6.39 -6.67
CA GLU A 27 -3.27 -5.51 -7.65
C GLU A 27 -1.99 -4.88 -7.10
N SER A 28 -2.00 -4.46 -5.84
CA SER A 28 -0.81 -3.91 -5.16
C SER A 28 0.29 -4.98 -5.03
N LEU A 29 -0.10 -6.21 -4.69
CA LEU A 29 0.81 -7.35 -4.59
C LEU A 29 1.41 -7.70 -5.96
N GLN A 30 0.59 -7.75 -7.01
CA GLN A 30 1.07 -8.00 -8.37
C GLN A 30 2.02 -6.89 -8.85
N ALA A 31 1.70 -5.62 -8.57
CA ALA A 31 2.58 -4.50 -8.89
C ALA A 31 3.94 -4.61 -8.16
N LEU A 32 3.92 -5.03 -6.90
CA LEU A 32 5.12 -5.29 -6.11
C LEU A 32 5.95 -6.43 -6.70
N ASP A 33 5.35 -7.57 -7.06
CA ASP A 33 6.06 -8.71 -7.66
C ASP A 33 6.77 -8.34 -8.96
N LEU A 34 6.13 -7.51 -9.80
CA LEU A 34 6.74 -7.01 -11.02
C LEU A 34 7.96 -6.11 -10.73
N LEU A 35 7.92 -5.31 -9.66
CA LEU A 35 9.06 -4.50 -9.24
C LEU A 35 10.17 -5.36 -8.66
N LEU A 36 9.85 -6.36 -7.84
CA LEU A 36 10.83 -7.30 -7.30
C LEU A 36 11.55 -8.06 -8.41
N THR A 37 10.82 -8.50 -9.43
CA THR A 37 11.41 -9.16 -10.62
C THR A 37 12.42 -8.24 -11.31
N LYS A 38 12.12 -6.95 -11.42
CA LYS A 38 13.06 -5.95 -12.00
C LYS A 38 14.27 -5.68 -11.11
N LEU A 39 14.05 -5.59 -9.79
CA LEU A 39 15.13 -5.35 -8.83
C LEU A 39 16.12 -6.51 -8.74
N GLN A 40 15.68 -7.72 -9.09
CA GLN A 40 16.52 -8.93 -9.16
C GLN A 40 17.34 -9.03 -10.46
N ASP A 41 17.15 -8.11 -11.41
CA ASP A 41 17.92 -8.09 -12.66
C ASP A 41 19.32 -7.48 -12.40
N ASP A 42 20.37 -8.28 -12.63
CA ASP A 42 21.77 -7.90 -12.44
C ASP A 42 22.24 -6.77 -13.37
N SER A 43 21.45 -6.43 -14.39
CA SER A 43 21.77 -5.38 -15.38
C SER A 43 21.14 -4.02 -15.07
N LEU A 44 20.41 -3.89 -13.96
CA LEU A 44 19.66 -2.67 -13.64
C LEU A 44 20.59 -1.50 -13.25
N PRO A 45 20.47 -0.32 -13.89
CA PRO A 45 21.21 0.88 -13.49
C PRO A 45 20.89 1.32 -12.06
N LEU A 46 21.88 1.82 -11.30
CA LEU A 46 21.71 2.24 -9.90
C LEU A 46 20.59 3.28 -9.69
N ALA A 47 20.42 4.22 -10.62
CA ALA A 47 19.36 5.22 -10.54
C ALA A 47 17.95 4.58 -10.64
N GLU A 48 17.81 3.56 -11.49
CA GLU A 48 16.56 2.81 -11.65
C GLU A 48 16.32 1.87 -10.47
N LEU A 49 17.39 1.32 -9.87
CA LEU A 49 17.32 0.52 -8.65
C LEU A 49 16.71 1.34 -7.50
N GLN A 50 17.22 2.56 -7.28
CA GLN A 50 16.72 3.42 -6.21
C GLN A 50 15.25 3.80 -6.41
N GLY A 51 14.85 4.20 -7.62
CA GLY A 51 13.45 4.53 -7.92
C GLY A 51 12.52 3.32 -7.80
N SER A 52 12.94 2.16 -8.31
CA SER A 52 12.17 0.91 -8.21
C SER A 52 12.00 0.44 -6.77
N HIS A 53 13.04 0.61 -5.93
CA HIS A 53 12.98 0.30 -4.51
C HIS A 53 11.97 1.19 -3.77
N GLN A 54 12.03 2.50 -3.95
CA GLN A 54 11.08 3.42 -3.31
C GLN A 54 9.64 3.17 -3.75
N ARG A 55 9.44 2.85 -5.03
CA ARG A 55 8.13 2.48 -5.53
C ARG A 55 7.63 1.16 -4.93
N ALA A 56 8.53 0.19 -4.74
CA ALA A 56 8.20 -1.09 -4.08
C ALA A 56 7.78 -0.87 -2.63
N GLU A 57 8.46 0.00 -1.88
CA GLU A 57 8.06 0.37 -0.51
C GLU A 57 6.64 0.96 -0.46
N ILE A 58 6.25 1.77 -1.44
CA ILE A 58 4.90 2.35 -1.50
C ILE A 58 3.83 1.27 -1.71
N TYR A 59 4.04 0.34 -2.64
CA TYR A 59 3.08 -0.75 -2.84
C TYR A 59 3.04 -1.72 -1.66
N LEU A 60 4.18 -1.99 -1.02
CA LEU A 60 4.22 -2.79 0.20
C LEU A 60 3.42 -2.13 1.33
N SER A 61 3.60 -0.83 1.56
CA SER A 61 2.82 -0.06 2.55
C SER A 61 1.32 -0.17 2.29
N ARG A 62 0.89 -0.10 1.03
CA ARG A 62 -0.52 -0.28 0.66
C ARG A 62 -1.04 -1.68 1.01
N CYS A 63 -0.25 -2.72 0.73
CA CYS A 63 -0.62 -4.09 1.10
C CYS A 63 -0.79 -4.23 2.61
N GLU A 64 0.15 -3.67 3.40
CA GLU A 64 0.11 -3.70 4.86
C GLU A 64 -1.14 -2.97 5.40
N GLU A 65 -1.44 -1.77 4.90
CA GLU A 65 -2.64 -1.00 5.27
C GLU A 65 -3.94 -1.78 5.03
N LEU A 66 -4.04 -2.46 3.88
CA LEU A 66 -5.22 -3.26 3.53
C LEU A 66 -5.36 -4.50 4.41
N LEU A 67 -4.25 -5.16 4.75
CA LEU A 67 -4.27 -6.29 5.66
C LEU A 67 -4.64 -5.85 7.08
N GLU A 68 -4.13 -4.72 7.54
CA GLU A 68 -4.47 -4.15 8.84
C GLU A 68 -5.97 -3.79 8.92
N GLU A 69 -6.54 -3.19 7.87
CA GLU A 69 -7.98 -2.90 7.81
C GLU A 69 -8.83 -4.18 7.91
N VAL A 70 -8.43 -5.24 7.19
CA VAL A 70 -9.12 -6.53 7.25
C VAL A 70 -8.96 -7.17 8.63
N GLU A 71 -7.77 -7.15 9.21
CA GLU A 71 -7.50 -7.66 10.56
C GLU A 71 -8.40 -6.97 11.59
N GLN A 72 -8.46 -5.63 11.55
CA GLN A 72 -9.34 -4.85 12.43
C GLN A 72 -10.82 -5.19 12.19
N SER A 73 -11.24 -5.30 10.92
CA SER A 73 -12.63 -5.65 10.61
C SER A 73 -13.00 -7.03 11.13
N VAL A 74 -12.10 -8.01 11.06
CA VAL A 74 -12.31 -9.38 11.57
C VAL A 74 -12.28 -9.40 13.10
N ALA A 75 -11.39 -8.64 13.73
CA ALA A 75 -11.29 -8.55 15.19
C ALA A 75 -12.56 -7.99 15.86
N LEU A 76 -13.34 -7.19 15.13
CA LEU A 76 -14.62 -6.62 15.58
C LEU A 76 -15.84 -7.53 15.31
N LEU A 77 -15.64 -8.71 14.70
CA LEU A 77 -16.72 -9.66 14.45
C LEU A 77 -16.96 -10.54 15.68
N ASN A 78 -18.23 -10.80 15.96
CA ASN A 78 -18.59 -11.85 16.90
C ASN A 78 -18.24 -13.23 16.30
N PRO A 79 -17.55 -14.12 17.03
CA PRO A 79 -17.07 -15.39 16.49
C PRO A 79 -18.19 -16.38 16.14
N ASP A 80 -19.37 -16.26 16.77
CA ASP A 80 -20.49 -17.19 16.56
C ASP A 80 -21.46 -16.71 15.47
N THR A 81 -21.65 -15.38 15.34
CA THR A 81 -22.61 -14.81 14.38
C THR A 81 -21.95 -14.20 13.14
N LEU A 82 -20.64 -13.90 13.20
CA LEU A 82 -19.87 -13.17 12.19
C LEU A 82 -20.45 -11.77 11.86
N GLU A 83 -21.28 -11.23 12.76
CA GLU A 83 -21.79 -9.86 12.67
C GLU A 83 -20.86 -8.90 13.40
N ARG A 84 -20.75 -7.67 12.91
CA ARG A 84 -20.03 -6.61 13.63
C ARG A 84 -20.74 -6.34 14.94
N GLU A 85 -20.00 -6.36 16.03
CA GLU A 85 -20.52 -6.06 17.36
C GLU A 85 -20.98 -4.59 17.41
N SER A 86 -22.23 -4.40 17.03
CA SER A 86 -22.89 -3.11 16.98
C SER A 86 -23.29 -2.78 18.41
N ILE A 87 -22.55 -1.87 19.05
CA ILE A 87 -23.00 -1.24 20.31
C ILE A 87 -24.13 -0.27 19.95
N ASP A 88 -25.28 -0.78 19.54
CA ASP A 88 -26.51 0.01 19.43
C ASP A 88 -27.61 -0.66 20.26
N CYS A 89 -27.64 -0.30 21.53
CA CYS A 89 -28.86 -0.38 22.32
C CYS A 89 -28.85 0.77 23.34
N PRO A 90 -29.49 1.91 23.07
CA PRO A 90 -29.81 2.85 24.14
C PRO A 90 -30.80 2.18 25.10
N PRO A 91 -30.69 2.43 26.42
CA PRO A 91 -31.57 1.79 27.40
C PRO A 91 -33.00 2.27 27.18
N ARG A 92 -33.92 1.31 27.00
CA ARG A 92 -35.36 1.57 27.10
C ARG A 92 -35.69 1.89 28.56
N VAL A 93 -35.89 3.17 28.86
CA VAL A 93 -36.53 3.65 30.10
C VAL A 93 -38.04 3.60 29.91
#